data_AF-A0A496SB25-F1
#
_entry.id   AF-A0A496SB25-F1
#
_cell.length_a   1.000
_cell.length_b   1.000
_cell.length_c   1.000
_cell.angle_alpha   90.00
_cell.angle_beta   90.00
_cell.angle_gamma   90.00
#
_symmetry.space_group_name_H-M   'P 1'
#
loop_
_entity.id
_entity.type
_entity.pdbx_description
1 polymer ?
#
loop_
_entity_poly.entity_id
_entity_poly.type
_entity_poly.pdbx_seq_one_letter_code
_entity_poly.pdbx_strand_id
1 'polypeptide(L)'
;MAYRMLLMALLALGCSKAYVKSYNRGVDYLNMGLEEEAIREFQEALKQKHDYPDAHYGLGMSYLELDEPEEALKHLKEALKLDPDDPKYLWACGLAFYELGRYEEAAECLEKSYRLRPDWECAYNLGVVLRELGRYGIALERYLPFKRHSFSVQGLRGDSRGVLQEALLLEGKGHHICLEVRRGLLRRPRSRARCVHVFPPEGARGRVRRELRRYSKRLRAL
;
A
#
# COMPACT_ATOMS: atom_id res chain seq x y z
N MET A 1 -15.74 15.96 -19.17
CA MET A 1 -17.14 15.66 -18.78
C MET A 1 -17.26 15.13 -17.34
N ALA A 2 -16.36 14.26 -16.86
CA ALA A 2 -16.37 13.76 -15.46
C ALA A 2 -16.22 14.87 -14.39
N TYR A 3 -15.35 15.88 -14.60
CA TYR A 3 -15.16 16.98 -13.64
C TYR A 3 -16.42 17.82 -13.40
N ARG A 4 -17.24 17.99 -14.44
CA ARG A 4 -18.51 18.75 -14.37
C ARG A 4 -19.61 17.94 -13.67
N MET A 5 -19.60 16.62 -13.80
CA MET A 5 -20.52 15.74 -13.07
C MET A 5 -20.15 15.61 -11.59
N LEU A 6 -18.85 15.52 -11.27
CA LEU A 6 -18.35 15.52 -9.89
C LEU A 6 -18.63 16.86 -9.19
N LEU A 7 -18.39 17.99 -9.87
CA LEU A 7 -18.67 19.32 -9.34
C LEU A 7 -20.17 19.54 -9.08
N MET A 8 -21.05 19.04 -9.96
CA MET A 8 -22.51 19.12 -9.77
C MET A 8 -23.00 18.20 -8.65
N ALA A 9 -22.41 17.01 -8.48
CA ALA A 9 -22.73 16.11 -7.36
C ALA A 9 -22.30 16.68 -6.00
N LEU A 10 -21.15 17.37 -5.95
CA LEU A 10 -20.65 18.02 -4.74
C LEU A 10 -21.45 19.29 -4.37
N LEU A 11 -21.89 20.06 -5.37
CA LEU A 11 -22.79 21.19 -5.15
C LEU A 11 -24.18 20.74 -4.67
N ALA A 12 -24.65 19.56 -5.09
CA ALA A 12 -25.90 18.95 -4.61
C ALA A 12 -25.82 18.44 -3.15
N LEU A 13 -24.60 18.23 -2.62
CA LEU A 13 -24.33 17.79 -1.23
C LEU A 13 -24.08 18.94 -0.25
N GLY A 14 -24.27 20.20 -0.67
CA GLY A 14 -24.01 21.38 0.16
C GLY A 14 -22.51 21.62 0.45
N CYS A 15 -21.60 21.08 -0.36
CA CYS A 15 -20.17 21.34 -0.20
C CYS A 15 -19.86 22.80 -0.50
N SER A 16 -19.24 23.49 0.46
CA SER A 16 -18.68 24.81 0.22
C SER A 16 -17.68 24.74 -0.93
N LYS A 17 -17.80 25.67 -1.89
CA LYS A 17 -16.84 25.81 -2.99
C LYS A 17 -15.39 25.95 -2.48
N ALA A 18 -15.21 26.45 -1.25
CA ALA A 18 -13.92 26.53 -0.58
C ALA A 18 -13.36 25.15 -0.21
N TYR A 19 -14.19 24.24 0.31
CA TYR A 19 -13.77 22.87 0.65
C TYR A 19 -13.21 22.14 -0.57
N VAL A 20 -14.00 22.10 -1.66
CA VAL A 20 -13.61 21.38 -2.88
C VAL A 20 -12.33 21.96 -3.47
N LYS A 21 -12.17 23.29 -3.39
CA LYS A 21 -10.95 23.96 -3.85
C LYS A 21 -9.73 23.52 -3.04
N SER A 22 -9.77 23.62 -1.71
CA SER A 22 -8.65 23.25 -0.85
C SER A 22 -8.35 21.75 -0.91
N TYR A 23 -9.37 20.89 -0.93
CA TYR A 23 -9.17 19.46 -1.12
C TYR A 23 -8.46 19.14 -2.44
N ASN A 24 -8.92 19.71 -3.56
CA ASN A 24 -8.29 19.47 -4.86
C ASN A 24 -6.85 19.97 -4.90
N ARG A 25 -6.56 21.14 -4.31
CA ARG A 25 -5.18 21.64 -4.20
C ARG A 25 -4.31 20.72 -3.34
N GLY A 26 -4.84 20.18 -2.25
CA GLY A 26 -4.14 19.20 -1.43
C GLY A 26 -3.76 17.96 -2.22
N VAL A 27 -4.68 17.44 -3.04
CA VAL A 27 -4.40 16.31 -3.96
C VAL A 27 -3.35 16.67 -5.01
N ASP A 28 -3.44 17.87 -5.60
CA ASP A 28 -2.45 18.33 -6.59
C ASP A 28 -1.05 18.43 -5.97
N TYR A 29 -0.93 18.98 -4.76
CA TYR A 29 0.34 19.07 -4.04
C TYR A 29 0.90 17.69 -3.65
N LEU A 30 0.04 16.76 -3.25
CA LEU A 30 0.44 15.38 -2.97
C LEU A 30 1.06 14.72 -4.21
N ASN A 31 0.43 14.88 -5.38
CA ASN A 31 0.94 14.35 -6.65
C ASN A 31 2.24 15.04 -7.11
N MET A 32 2.52 16.25 -6.62
CA MET A 32 3.76 16.98 -6.89
C MET A 32 4.89 16.63 -5.90
N GLY A 33 4.62 15.83 -4.87
CA GLY A 33 5.57 15.54 -3.79
C GLY A 33 5.82 16.73 -2.85
N LEU A 34 4.82 17.62 -2.73
CA LEU A 34 4.83 18.79 -1.85
C LEU A 34 3.97 18.49 -0.62
N GLU A 35 4.49 17.64 0.27
CA GLU A 35 3.72 17.07 1.37
C GLU A 35 3.28 18.11 2.40
N GLU A 36 4.14 19.06 2.76
CA GLU A 36 3.79 20.11 3.73
C GLU A 36 2.70 21.05 3.19
N GLU A 37 2.73 21.39 1.91
CA GLU A 37 1.66 22.14 1.24
C GLU A 37 0.36 21.34 1.15
N ALA A 38 0.45 20.04 0.85
CA ALA A 38 -0.71 19.15 0.83
C ALA A 38 -1.40 19.11 2.20
N ILE A 39 -0.62 18.98 3.28
CA ILE A 39 -1.14 18.99 4.66
C ILE A 39 -1.87 20.29 4.96
N ARG A 40 -1.29 21.45 4.61
CA ARG A 40 -1.93 22.75 4.85
C ARG A 40 -3.27 22.87 4.13
N GLU A 41 -3.35 22.46 2.88
CA GLU A 41 -4.58 22.53 2.09
C GLU A 41 -5.64 21.53 2.58
N PHE A 42 -5.26 20.32 2.98
CA PHE A 42 -6.22 19.38 3.59
C PHE A 42 -6.71 19.84 4.97
N GLN A 43 -5.84 20.44 5.80
CA GLN A 43 -6.26 21.06 7.06
C GLN A 43 -7.22 22.21 6.83
N GLU A 44 -6.99 23.04 5.81
CA GLU A 44 -7.90 24.11 5.42
C GLU A 44 -9.25 23.55 4.94
N ALA A 45 -9.23 22.46 4.16
CA ALA A 45 -10.46 21.76 3.78
C ALA A 45 -11.25 21.31 5.01
N LEU A 46 -10.59 20.70 6.01
CA LEU A 46 -11.23 20.27 7.25
C LEU A 46 -11.79 21.41 8.11
N LYS A 47 -11.20 22.62 8.07
CA LYS A 47 -11.78 23.80 8.74
C LYS A 47 -13.12 24.21 8.13
N GLN A 48 -13.28 24.04 6.82
CA GLN A 48 -14.53 24.36 6.13
C GLN A 48 -15.61 23.31 6.39
N LYS A 49 -15.22 22.04 6.53
CA LYS A 49 -16.12 20.94 6.88
C LYS A 49 -15.35 19.82 7.57
N HIS A 50 -15.70 19.56 8.83
CA HIS A 50 -15.01 18.59 9.67
C HIS A 50 -15.34 17.13 9.31
N ASP A 51 -16.56 16.87 8.81
CA ASP A 51 -17.07 15.51 8.62
C ASP A 51 -16.83 14.99 7.19
N TYR A 52 -15.59 15.06 6.69
CA TYR A 52 -15.25 14.51 5.38
C TYR A 52 -14.06 13.53 5.45
N PRO A 53 -14.30 12.23 5.23
CA PRO A 53 -13.27 11.22 5.45
C PRO A 53 -12.12 11.29 4.44
N ASP A 54 -12.38 11.72 3.20
CA ASP A 54 -11.32 11.80 2.17
C ASP A 54 -10.24 12.84 2.50
N ALA A 55 -10.57 13.95 3.18
CA ALA A 55 -9.57 14.94 3.60
C ALA A 55 -8.68 14.39 4.74
N HIS A 56 -9.27 13.63 5.65
CA HIS A 56 -8.53 12.87 6.66
C HIS A 56 -7.63 11.81 6.05
N TYR A 57 -8.10 11.10 5.01
CA TYR A 57 -7.28 10.18 4.24
C TYR A 57 -6.11 10.90 3.53
N GLY A 58 -6.36 12.05 2.92
CA GLY A 58 -5.33 12.89 2.30
C GLY A 58 -4.23 13.27 3.29
N LEU A 59 -4.60 13.73 4.49
CA LEU A 59 -3.64 13.99 5.57
C LEU A 59 -2.88 12.72 5.98
N GLY A 60 -3.59 11.61 6.16
CA GLY A 60 -2.99 10.32 6.49
C GLY A 60 -1.89 9.92 5.51
N MET A 61 -2.17 10.05 4.21
CA MET A 61 -1.18 9.80 3.16
C MET A 61 -0.03 10.80 3.20
N SER A 62 -0.29 12.10 3.35
CA SER A 62 0.79 13.10 3.44
C SER A 62 1.73 12.87 4.63
N TYR A 63 1.20 12.46 5.79
CA TYR A 63 2.01 12.15 6.98
C TYR A 63 2.79 10.83 6.85
N LEU A 64 2.19 9.80 6.23
CA LEU A 64 2.91 8.58 5.85
C LEU A 64 4.09 8.90 4.96
N GLU A 65 3.87 9.82 4.03
CA GLU A 65 4.94 10.33 3.23
C GLU A 65 5.96 11.05 4.15
N LEU A 66 5.62 12.00 5.00
CA LEU A 66 6.63 12.62 5.88
C LEU A 66 7.37 11.71 6.89
N ASP A 67 7.15 10.38 6.87
CA ASP A 67 7.74 9.39 7.79
C ASP A 67 7.23 9.64 9.22
N GLU A 68 5.99 10.15 9.33
CA GLU A 68 5.26 10.44 10.56
C GLU A 68 4.02 9.51 10.69
N PRO A 69 4.21 8.18 10.79
CA PRO A 69 3.12 7.22 10.75
C PRO A 69 2.17 7.30 11.96
N GLU A 70 2.60 7.84 13.10
CA GLU A 70 1.73 8.10 14.25
C GLU A 70 0.68 9.18 13.94
N GLU A 71 1.07 10.29 13.33
CA GLU A 71 0.13 11.35 12.92
C GLU A 71 -0.78 10.87 11.79
N ALA A 72 -0.22 10.09 10.86
CA ALA A 72 -1.02 9.44 9.82
C ALA A 72 -2.15 8.58 10.41
N LEU A 73 -1.84 7.73 11.38
CA LEU A 73 -2.85 6.88 12.04
C LEU A 73 -3.94 7.68 12.73
N LYS A 74 -3.64 8.85 13.31
CA LYS A 74 -4.68 9.68 13.93
C LYS A 74 -5.71 10.10 12.90
N HIS A 75 -5.27 10.64 11.77
CA HIS A 75 -6.18 11.07 10.72
C HIS A 75 -6.89 9.90 10.01
N LEU A 76 -6.19 8.80 9.75
CA LEU A 76 -6.81 7.61 9.13
C LEU A 76 -7.87 6.97 10.04
N LYS A 77 -7.69 7.03 11.36
CA LYS A 77 -8.72 6.59 12.32
C LYS A 77 -9.95 7.49 12.29
N GLU A 78 -9.79 8.81 12.13
CA GLU A 78 -10.95 9.70 11.94
C GLU A 78 -11.67 9.39 10.61
N ALA A 79 -10.93 9.13 9.53
CA ALA A 79 -11.53 8.69 8.26
C ALA A 79 -12.34 7.38 8.44
N LEU A 80 -11.81 6.40 9.18
CA LEU A 80 -12.51 5.15 9.49
C LEU A 80 -13.67 5.30 10.48
N LYS A 81 -13.70 6.34 11.32
CA LYS A 81 -14.90 6.60 12.14
C LYS A 81 -16.06 7.11 11.29
N LEU A 82 -15.75 7.91 10.26
CA LEU A 82 -16.72 8.47 9.33
C LEU A 82 -17.18 7.44 8.28
N ASP A 83 -16.26 6.60 7.80
CA ASP A 83 -16.54 5.47 6.89
C ASP A 83 -15.72 4.21 7.29
N PRO A 84 -16.29 3.31 8.12
CA PRO A 84 -15.56 2.19 8.72
C PRO A 84 -15.11 1.08 7.77
N ASP A 85 -15.67 1.04 6.56
CA ASP A 85 -15.48 -0.05 5.60
C ASP A 85 -14.94 0.44 4.25
N ASP A 86 -14.40 1.67 4.16
CA ASP A 86 -13.67 2.07 2.95
C ASP A 86 -12.31 1.31 2.88
N PRO A 87 -12.08 0.50 1.83
CA PRO A 87 -10.86 -0.28 1.69
C PRO A 87 -9.59 0.57 1.56
N LYS A 88 -9.68 1.82 1.07
CA LYS A 88 -8.53 2.74 0.96
C LYS A 88 -8.01 3.13 2.34
N TYR A 89 -8.91 3.43 3.27
CA TYR A 89 -8.53 3.89 4.61
C TYR A 89 -7.96 2.73 5.43
N LEU A 90 -8.54 1.54 5.30
CA LEU A 90 -8.00 0.32 5.88
C LEU A 90 -6.61 -0.02 5.32
N TRP A 91 -6.41 0.13 4.02
CA TRP A 91 -5.12 -0.07 3.38
C TRP A 91 -4.05 0.89 3.91
N ALA A 92 -4.36 2.19 3.98
CA ALA A 92 -3.44 3.19 4.50
C ALA A 92 -3.15 3.00 6.00
N CYS A 93 -4.13 2.59 6.80
CA CYS A 93 -3.89 2.17 8.20
C CYS A 93 -2.90 1.01 8.27
N GLY A 94 -3.05 0.03 7.38
CA GLY A 94 -2.14 -1.09 7.24
C GLY A 94 -0.70 -0.66 6.97
N LEU A 95 -0.51 0.30 6.06
CA LEU A 95 0.80 0.90 5.79
C LEU A 95 1.37 1.64 7.00
N ALA A 96 0.56 2.42 7.71
CA ALA A 96 1.02 3.16 8.87
C ALA A 96 1.43 2.22 10.02
N PHE A 97 0.65 1.17 10.29
CA PHE A 97 1.05 0.15 11.26
C PHE A 97 2.33 -0.57 10.84
N TYR A 98 2.52 -0.80 9.54
CA TYR A 98 3.73 -1.42 9.03
C TYR A 98 4.98 -0.57 9.28
N GLU A 99 4.94 0.74 9.00
CA GLU A 99 6.06 1.66 9.26
C GLU A 99 6.38 1.76 10.77
N LEU A 100 5.37 1.62 11.62
CA LEU A 100 5.53 1.52 13.08
C LEU A 100 6.09 0.18 13.55
N GLY A 101 6.23 -0.81 12.67
CA GLY A 101 6.65 -2.17 13.01
C GLY A 101 5.58 -2.99 13.73
N ARG A 102 4.33 -2.55 13.70
CA ARG A 102 3.15 -3.21 14.29
C ARG A 102 2.51 -4.13 13.25
N TYR A 103 3.20 -5.24 12.97
CA TYR A 103 2.91 -6.07 11.81
C TYR A 103 1.60 -6.86 11.94
N GLU A 104 1.20 -7.26 13.14
CA GLU A 104 -0.08 -7.91 13.40
C GLU A 104 -1.26 -7.00 13.05
N GLU A 105 -1.27 -5.76 13.57
CA GLU A 105 -2.32 -4.79 13.26
C GLU A 105 -2.30 -4.38 11.77
N ALA A 106 -1.11 -4.29 11.17
CA ALA A 106 -0.99 -4.04 9.74
C ALA A 106 -1.65 -5.17 8.92
N ALA A 107 -1.43 -6.43 9.30
CA ALA A 107 -2.02 -7.57 8.63
C ALA A 107 -3.55 -7.57 8.76
N GLU A 108 -4.09 -7.28 9.95
CA GLU A 108 -5.54 -7.20 10.18
C GLU A 108 -6.22 -6.15 9.29
N CYS A 109 -5.65 -4.94 9.24
CA CYS A 109 -6.15 -3.85 8.41
C CYS A 109 -6.11 -4.20 6.91
N LEU A 110 -4.98 -4.74 6.44
CA LEU A 110 -4.81 -5.15 5.04
C LEU A 110 -5.68 -6.34 4.67
N GLU A 111 -5.90 -7.30 5.57
CA GLU A 111 -6.84 -8.41 5.34
C GLU A 111 -8.28 -7.93 5.25
N LYS A 112 -8.69 -6.96 6.08
CA LYS A 112 -10.03 -6.36 5.96
C LYS A 112 -10.16 -5.60 4.64
N SER A 113 -9.17 -4.77 4.28
CA SER A 113 -9.13 -4.06 3.00
C SER A 113 -9.22 -5.01 1.81
N TYR A 114 -8.39 -6.07 1.80
CA TYR A 114 -8.37 -7.08 0.74
C TYR A 114 -9.71 -7.83 0.60
N ARG A 115 -10.40 -8.13 1.71
CA ARG A 115 -11.73 -8.76 1.66
C ARG A 115 -12.78 -7.86 1.02
N LEU A 116 -12.72 -6.56 1.29
CA LEU A 116 -13.66 -5.57 0.74
C LEU A 116 -13.36 -5.27 -0.73
N ARG A 117 -12.09 -5.14 -1.09
CA ARG A 117 -11.64 -4.96 -2.47
C ARG A 117 -10.36 -5.76 -2.71
N PRO A 118 -10.46 -6.95 -3.32
CA PRO A 118 -9.29 -7.71 -3.72
C PRO A 118 -8.58 -7.02 -4.89
N ASP A 119 -7.41 -6.46 -4.64
CA ASP A 119 -6.52 -5.92 -5.68
C ASP A 119 -5.06 -6.35 -5.47
N TRP A 120 -4.23 -6.11 -6.48
CA TRP A 120 -2.83 -6.52 -6.46
C TRP A 120 -2.03 -5.74 -5.41
N GLU A 121 -2.29 -4.44 -5.25
CA GLU A 121 -1.52 -3.57 -4.36
C GLU A 121 -1.72 -3.96 -2.90
N CYS A 122 -2.97 -4.18 -2.50
CA CYS A 122 -3.31 -4.67 -1.17
C CYS A 122 -2.81 -6.10 -0.95
N ALA A 123 -2.92 -6.99 -1.95
CA ALA A 123 -2.35 -8.34 -1.87
C ALA A 123 -0.82 -8.33 -1.72
N TYR A 124 -0.15 -7.44 -2.45
CA TYR A 124 1.30 -7.25 -2.39
C TYR A 124 1.72 -6.81 -0.99
N ASN A 125 1.12 -5.72 -0.49
CA ASN A 125 1.41 -5.15 0.83
C ASN A 125 1.10 -6.14 1.94
N LEU A 126 -0.07 -6.80 1.90
CA LEU A 126 -0.43 -7.85 2.86
C LEU A 126 0.60 -8.97 2.85
N GLY A 127 1.02 -9.44 1.67
CA GLY A 127 2.05 -10.48 1.59
C GLY A 127 3.40 -10.03 2.14
N VAL A 128 3.78 -8.75 1.98
CA VAL A 128 4.99 -8.19 2.60
C VAL A 128 4.87 -8.22 4.13
N VAL A 129 3.73 -7.78 4.69
CA VAL A 129 3.50 -7.84 6.14
C VAL A 129 3.52 -9.28 6.65
N LEU A 130 2.88 -10.21 5.94
CA LEU A 130 2.86 -11.63 6.30
C LEU A 130 4.26 -12.25 6.25
N ARG A 131 5.15 -11.79 5.35
CA ARG A 131 6.56 -12.21 5.32
C ARG A 131 7.32 -11.74 6.56
N GLU A 132 7.09 -10.51 7.02
CA GLU A 132 7.69 -10.00 8.28
C GLU A 132 7.21 -10.81 9.49
N LEU A 133 5.95 -11.27 9.46
CA LEU A 133 5.39 -12.18 10.46
C LEU A 133 5.84 -13.66 10.31
N GLY A 134 6.65 -13.99 9.30
CA GLY A 134 7.07 -15.37 9.00
C GLY A 134 5.96 -16.28 8.45
N ARG A 135 4.80 -15.72 8.09
CA ARG A 135 3.62 -16.43 7.57
C ARG A 135 3.70 -16.57 6.04
N TYR A 136 4.79 -17.17 5.57
CA TYR A 136 5.11 -17.25 4.13
C TYR A 136 4.05 -17.99 3.30
N GLY A 137 3.38 -18.99 3.87
CA GLY A 137 2.36 -19.77 3.15
C GLY A 137 1.11 -18.98 2.88
N ILE A 138 0.67 -18.19 3.85
CA ILE A 138 -0.46 -17.28 3.67
C ILE A 138 -0.08 -16.17 2.69
N ALA A 139 1.14 -15.62 2.78
CA ALA A 139 1.63 -14.63 1.82
C ALA A 139 1.60 -15.17 0.38
N LEU A 140 2.02 -16.42 0.20
CA LEU A 140 1.97 -17.10 -1.09
C LEU A 140 0.55 -17.17 -1.65
N GLU A 141 -0.41 -17.60 -0.82
CA GLU A 141 -1.81 -17.68 -1.20
C GLU A 141 -2.37 -16.32 -1.65
N ARG A 142 -1.94 -15.21 -1.04
CA ARG A 142 -2.36 -13.86 -1.46
C ARG A 142 -1.77 -13.43 -2.80
N TYR A 143 -0.56 -13.89 -3.16
CA TYR A 143 0.05 -13.57 -4.45
C TYR A 143 -0.49 -14.39 -5.62
N LEU A 144 -0.95 -15.62 -5.36
CA LEU A 144 -1.37 -16.56 -6.41
C LEU A 144 -2.46 -16.04 -7.37
N PRO A 145 -3.53 -15.35 -6.90
CA PRO A 145 -4.57 -14.81 -7.78
C PRO A 145 -4.01 -13.81 -8.81
N PHE A 146 -2.93 -13.11 -8.47
CA PHE A 146 -2.37 -12.04 -9.28
C PHE A 146 -1.10 -12.43 -10.03
N LYS A 147 -0.76 -13.72 -10.14
CA LYS A 147 0.47 -14.27 -10.76
C LYS A 147 0.80 -13.88 -12.21
N ARG A 148 -0.04 -13.09 -12.87
CA ARG A 148 0.20 -12.53 -14.22
C ARG A 148 0.13 -11.01 -14.24
N HIS A 149 0.04 -10.38 -13.07
CA HIS A 149 -0.04 -8.95 -12.93
C HIS A 149 1.35 -8.36 -13.11
N SER A 150 1.52 -7.64 -14.22
CA SER A 150 2.70 -6.83 -14.47
C SER A 150 2.44 -5.45 -13.90
N PHE A 151 3.37 -4.96 -13.11
CA PHE A 151 3.27 -3.65 -12.47
C PHE A 151 4.55 -2.86 -12.74
N SER A 152 4.46 -1.54 -12.62
CA SER A 152 5.57 -0.63 -12.83
C SER A 152 5.78 0.16 -11.56
N VAL A 153 6.89 -0.07 -10.86
CA VAL A 153 7.33 0.78 -9.75
C VAL A 153 8.56 1.54 -10.23
N GLN A 154 8.50 2.88 -10.30
CA GLN A 154 9.62 3.74 -10.66
C GLN A 154 10.30 3.38 -11.99
N GLY A 155 9.52 3.11 -13.04
CA GLY A 155 10.03 2.76 -14.37
C GLY A 155 10.64 1.36 -14.49
N LEU A 156 10.73 0.61 -13.39
CA LEU A 156 11.07 -0.80 -13.38
C LEU A 156 9.78 -1.61 -13.52
N ARG A 157 9.67 -2.35 -14.63
CA ARG A 157 8.61 -3.34 -14.79
C ARG A 157 8.87 -4.52 -13.88
N GLY A 158 8.13 -4.59 -12.79
CA GLY A 158 7.98 -5.75 -11.94
C GLY A 158 6.90 -6.68 -12.47
N ASP A 159 6.95 -7.92 -12.05
CA ASP A 159 5.86 -8.86 -12.28
C ASP A 159 5.63 -9.61 -10.99
N SER A 160 4.36 -9.78 -10.63
CA SER A 160 3.85 -10.66 -9.58
C SER A 160 4.54 -12.03 -9.55
N ARG A 161 4.98 -12.55 -10.71
CA ARG A 161 5.77 -13.78 -10.83
C ARG A 161 7.09 -13.74 -10.06
N GLY A 162 7.79 -12.60 -10.07
CA GLY A 162 9.06 -12.46 -9.35
C GLY A 162 8.86 -12.54 -7.84
N VAL A 163 7.84 -11.84 -7.34
CA VAL A 163 7.46 -11.83 -5.93
C VAL A 163 6.99 -13.23 -5.49
N LEU A 164 6.16 -13.87 -6.32
CA LEU A 164 5.70 -15.24 -6.11
C LEU A 164 6.85 -16.25 -6.09
N GLN A 165 7.82 -16.10 -6.99
CA GLN A 165 8.99 -16.96 -7.06
C GLN A 165 9.89 -16.82 -5.82
N GLU A 166 10.07 -15.60 -5.32
CA GLU A 166 10.82 -15.35 -4.08
C GLU A 166 10.13 -15.98 -2.87
N ALA A 167 8.80 -15.79 -2.74
CA ALA A 167 8.01 -16.39 -1.65
C ALA A 167 8.11 -17.93 -1.64
N LEU A 168 8.00 -18.58 -2.81
CA LEU A 168 8.15 -20.04 -2.92
C LEU A 168 9.55 -20.54 -2.54
N LEU A 169 10.60 -19.75 -2.80
CA LEU A 169 11.97 -20.10 -2.41
C LEU A 169 12.13 -20.04 -0.90
N LEU A 170 11.58 -19.01 -0.24
CA LEU A 170 11.62 -18.85 1.21
C LEU A 170 10.84 -19.97 1.94
N GLU A 171 9.76 -20.48 1.33
CA GLU A 171 9.02 -21.62 1.86
C GLU A 171 9.67 -22.99 1.61
N GLY A 172 10.78 -23.06 0.87
CA GLY A 172 11.38 -24.34 0.48
C GLY A 172 10.52 -25.16 -0.48
N LYS A 173 9.49 -24.57 -1.10
CA LYS A 173 8.57 -25.24 -2.04
C LYS A 173 9.16 -25.35 -3.45
N GLY A 174 10.37 -25.89 -3.56
CA GLY A 174 11.11 -26.03 -4.82
C GLY A 174 10.34 -26.81 -5.91
N HIS A 175 9.54 -27.81 -5.50
CA HIS A 175 8.69 -28.57 -6.42
C HIS A 175 7.62 -27.70 -7.10
N HIS A 176 6.98 -26.79 -6.36
CA HIS A 176 6.00 -25.85 -6.91
C HIS A 176 6.64 -24.86 -7.89
N ILE A 177 7.87 -24.40 -7.62
CA ILE A 177 8.61 -23.55 -8.56
C ILE A 177 8.82 -24.29 -9.89
N CYS A 178 9.24 -25.55 -9.85
CA CYS A 178 9.43 -26.36 -11.04
C CYS A 178 8.13 -26.56 -11.85
N LEU A 179 7.01 -26.79 -11.18
CA LEU A 179 5.69 -26.91 -11.82
C LEU A 179 5.27 -25.60 -12.49
N GLU A 180 5.39 -24.48 -11.79
CA GLU A 180 4.98 -23.17 -12.31
C GLU A 180 5.95 -22.66 -13.40
N VAL A 181 7.24 -23.01 -13.35
CA VAL A 181 8.19 -22.79 -14.46
C VAL A 181 7.80 -23.62 -15.69
N ARG A 182 7.40 -24.89 -15.53
CA ARG A 182 6.92 -25.74 -16.64
C ARG A 182 5.64 -25.20 -17.27
N ARG A 183 4.75 -24.63 -16.47
CA ARG A 183 3.52 -23.96 -16.92
C ARG A 183 3.77 -22.60 -17.58
N GLY A 184 5.02 -22.14 -17.64
CA GLY A 184 5.40 -20.82 -18.17
C GLY A 184 4.96 -19.65 -17.28
N LEU A 185 4.62 -19.94 -16.03
CA LEU A 185 4.07 -18.99 -15.05
C LEU A 185 5.14 -18.39 -14.13
N LEU A 186 6.35 -18.98 -14.03
CA LEU A 186 7.49 -18.39 -13.33
C LEU A 186 8.73 -18.35 -14.23
N ARG A 187 9.68 -17.46 -13.93
CA ARG A 187 10.95 -17.38 -14.69
C ARG A 187 11.86 -18.53 -14.28
N ARG A 188 12.60 -19.10 -15.24
CA ARG A 188 13.66 -20.07 -14.91
C ARG A 188 14.67 -19.40 -13.98
N PRO A 189 14.95 -19.95 -12.79
CA PRO A 189 15.98 -19.40 -11.91
C PRO A 189 17.32 -19.39 -12.66
N ARG A 190 18.02 -18.25 -12.66
CA ARG A 190 19.27 -18.06 -13.43
C ARG A 190 20.46 -18.91 -12.93
N SER A 191 20.35 -19.59 -11.78
CA SER A 191 21.40 -20.50 -11.30
C SER A 191 20.82 -21.82 -10.78
N ARG A 192 21.45 -22.94 -11.16
CA ARG A 192 21.16 -24.31 -10.69
C ARG A 192 21.38 -24.52 -9.18
N ALA A 193 21.81 -23.50 -8.43
CA ALA A 193 22.40 -23.63 -7.09
C ALA A 193 21.53 -23.12 -5.91
N ARG A 194 20.22 -22.91 -6.07
CA ARG A 194 19.34 -22.44 -4.97
C ARG A 194 18.10 -23.29 -4.75
N CYS A 195 18.26 -24.61 -4.84
CA CYS A 195 17.28 -25.57 -4.32
C CYS A 195 17.74 -26.22 -3.00
N VAL A 196 18.88 -25.82 -2.44
CA VAL A 196 19.38 -26.35 -1.15
C VAL A 196 20.01 -25.19 -0.36
N HIS A 197 19.48 -24.93 0.83
CA HIS A 197 19.92 -23.95 1.86
C HIS A 197 19.97 -22.46 1.48
N VAL A 198 18.95 -21.69 1.90
CA VAL A 198 19.13 -20.30 2.36
C VAL A 198 18.11 -20.01 3.46
N PHE A 199 18.46 -20.29 4.72
CA PHE A 199 17.94 -19.50 5.84
C PHE A 199 18.56 -18.09 5.72
N PRO A 200 17.83 -16.98 5.97
CA PRO A 200 18.48 -15.68 6.01
C PRO A 200 19.30 -15.58 7.31
N PRO A 201 20.57 -15.15 7.27
CA PRO A 201 21.32 -14.90 8.49
C PRO A 201 20.69 -13.72 9.23
N GLU A 202 20.77 -13.74 10.57
CA GLU A 202 20.10 -12.86 11.54
C GLU A 202 20.34 -11.34 11.36
N GLY A 203 21.13 -10.91 10.37
CA GLY A 203 21.37 -9.50 10.01
C GLY A 203 20.49 -8.93 8.87
N ALA A 204 19.52 -9.68 8.33
CA ALA A 204 18.70 -9.21 7.19
C ALA A 204 17.66 -8.12 7.55
N ARG A 205 17.28 -7.99 8.83
CA ARG A 205 16.27 -7.01 9.32
C ARG A 205 16.65 -5.56 9.01
N GLY A 206 17.95 -5.23 9.01
CA GLY A 206 18.45 -3.88 8.72
C GLY A 206 18.50 -3.52 7.24
N ARG A 207 18.54 -4.51 6.34
CA ARG A 207 18.50 -4.30 4.88
C ARG A 207 17.06 -4.16 4.39
N VAL A 208 16.16 -5.00 4.89
CA VAL A 208 14.73 -4.93 4.57
C VAL A 208 14.12 -3.61 5.06
N ARG A 209 14.41 -3.18 6.29
CA ARG A 209 14.02 -1.83 6.80
C ARG A 209 14.63 -0.64 6.04
N ARG A 210 15.73 -0.81 5.29
CA ARG A 210 16.28 0.23 4.41
C ARG A 210 15.67 0.19 3.01
N GLU A 211 15.32 -0.99 2.54
CA GLU A 211 14.63 -1.19 1.25
C GLU A 211 13.19 -0.68 1.33
N LEU A 212 12.47 -0.96 2.41
CA LEU A 212 11.09 -0.46 2.64
C LEU A 212 11.04 1.05 2.84
N ARG A 213 11.96 1.63 3.61
CA ARG A 213 12.10 3.10 3.73
C ARG A 213 12.57 3.79 2.45
N ARG A 214 13.17 3.05 1.51
CA ARG A 214 13.47 3.55 0.15
C ARG A 214 12.30 3.33 -0.81
N TYR A 215 11.45 2.35 -0.53
CA TYR A 215 10.20 2.05 -1.23
C TYR A 215 9.12 3.09 -0.89
N SER A 216 8.97 3.48 0.39
CA SER A 216 8.05 4.55 0.83
C SER A 216 8.51 5.94 0.38
N LYS A 217 9.80 6.30 0.55
CA LYS A 217 10.34 7.61 0.11
C LYS A 217 10.33 7.88 -1.40
N ARG A 218 10.01 6.92 -2.25
CA ARG A 218 10.04 7.07 -3.72
C ARG A 218 8.75 6.63 -4.43
N LEU A 219 7.71 6.23 -3.69
CA LEU A 219 6.34 6.26 -4.22
C LEU A 219 5.87 7.71 -4.46
N ARG A 220 6.46 8.65 -3.73
CA ARG A 220 6.27 10.11 -3.74
C ARG A 220 6.66 10.92 -4.97
N ALA A 221 7.15 10.28 -6.03
CA ALA A 221 7.48 10.98 -7.28
C ALA A 221 6.57 10.56 -8.44
N LEU A 222 5.38 10.01 -8.11
CA LEU A 222 4.30 9.58 -8.99
C LEU A 222 2.97 10.08 -8.43
#